data_AF-I2JDB4-F1
#
_entry.id   AF-I2JDB4-F1
#
_cell.length_a   1.000
_cell.length_b   1.000
_cell.length_c   1.000
_cell.angle_alpha   90.00
_cell.angle_beta   90.00
_cell.angle_gamma   90.00
#
_symmetry.space_group_name_H-M   'P 1'
#
loop_
_entity.id
_entity.type
_entity.pdbx_description
1 polymer ?
#
loop_
_entity_poly.entity_id
_entity_poly.type
_entity_poly.pdbx_seq_one_letter_code
_entity_poly.pdbx_strand_id
1 'polypeptide(L)'
;MIVSCVGVSFAYNLFAGLLRSVGDSLAALGFLIFSAIVNVILDLYFITQLQLGVQSAGLATIISQGLSAILCYLYIRKSVPELLPRLKDFKWNKALYVDLLEQGLAMGLMGSIVSVGSVILQSSVNSFGAVIISAQTAARRIMAFALLPMTAISASMTTFISQNFGAKRPDRIVHGLRLGSYISMAWASFACVFLFFASPSLVSFLASSTDGYLIENGALYLRISSVFYPFLSLLLIYRNSLQGLGQKFLPLVSSFIEFFGKIIFVAWIIPWTGYTGVILCEPLLWLVMTAQLYFSLSKHPWIKEGKKLLATGGKS
;
A
#
# COMPACT_ATOMS: atom_id res chain seq x y z
N MET A 1 12.58 11.71 17.22
CA MET A 1 11.99 12.69 16.27
C MET A 1 10.79 12.12 15.51
N ILE A 2 10.91 11.00 14.79
CA ILE A 2 9.79 10.40 14.03
C ILE A 2 8.59 10.04 14.92
N VAL A 3 8.83 9.42 16.09
CA VAL A 3 7.77 9.07 17.06
C VAL A 3 7.17 10.31 17.74
N SER A 4 7.96 11.37 17.91
CA SER A 4 7.57 12.59 18.63
C SER A 4 6.61 13.49 17.82
N CYS A 5 6.57 13.34 16.49
CA CYS A 5 5.79 14.21 15.59
C CYS A 5 4.69 13.47 14.80
N VAL A 6 4.32 12.27 15.24
CA VAL A 6 3.23 11.47 14.64
C VAL A 6 1.92 12.27 14.54
N GLY A 7 1.66 13.18 15.49
CA GLY A 7 0.47 14.03 15.48
C GLY A 7 0.34 14.90 14.22
N VAL A 8 1.45 15.40 13.66
CA VAL A 8 1.43 16.25 12.45
C VAL A 8 1.12 15.39 11.22
N SER A 9 1.81 14.27 11.07
CA SER A 9 1.56 13.32 9.99
C SER A 9 0.15 12.74 10.07
N PHE A 10 -0.34 12.46 11.29
CA PHE A 10 -1.70 12.02 11.53
C PHE A 10 -2.71 13.09 11.11
N ALA A 11 -2.53 14.35 11.51
CA ALA A 11 -3.43 15.44 11.14
C ALA A 11 -3.52 15.61 9.62
N TYR A 12 -2.39 15.61 8.92
CA TYR A 12 -2.37 15.67 7.46
C TYR A 12 -3.13 14.49 6.83
N ASN A 13 -2.82 13.26 7.24
CA ASN A 13 -3.48 12.07 6.71
C ASN A 13 -4.98 12.04 7.01
N LEU A 14 -5.39 12.53 8.19
CA LEU A 14 -6.79 12.67 8.57
C LEU A 14 -7.52 13.64 7.65
N PHE A 15 -7.02 14.86 7.48
CA PHE A 15 -7.68 15.87 6.62
C PHE A 15 -7.71 15.44 5.14
N ALA A 16 -6.60 14.89 4.63
CA ALA A 16 -6.58 14.32 3.28
C ALA A 16 -7.51 13.10 3.14
N GLY A 17 -7.70 12.33 4.20
CA GLY A 17 -8.68 11.24 4.27
C GLY A 17 -10.12 11.75 4.22
N LEU A 18 -10.44 12.82 4.96
CA LEU A 18 -11.76 13.46 4.97
C LEU A 18 -12.15 14.03 3.60
N LEU A 19 -11.22 14.70 2.91
CA LEU A 19 -11.47 15.20 1.55
C LEU A 19 -11.73 14.05 0.57
N ARG A 20 -10.91 12.98 0.64
CA ARG A 20 -11.12 11.79 -0.19
C ARG A 20 -12.44 11.07 0.12
N SER A 21 -12.88 11.04 1.37
CA SER A 21 -14.11 10.35 1.76
C SER A 21 -15.38 11.00 1.19
N VAL A 22 -15.35 12.30 0.89
CA VAL A 22 -16.43 13.01 0.17
C VAL A 22 -16.21 13.09 -1.34
N GLY A 23 -15.12 12.51 -1.86
CA GLY A 23 -14.80 12.47 -3.29
C GLY A 23 -13.91 13.60 -3.79
N ASP A 24 -13.52 14.56 -2.94
CA ASP A 24 -12.59 15.64 -3.29
C ASP A 24 -11.13 15.19 -3.23
N SER A 25 -10.78 14.29 -4.16
CA SER A 25 -9.41 13.76 -4.27
C SER A 25 -8.44 14.77 -4.90
N LEU A 26 -8.95 15.74 -5.66
CA LEU A 26 -8.12 16.74 -6.35
C LEU A 26 -7.56 17.78 -5.37
N ALA A 27 -8.38 18.27 -4.42
CA ALA A 27 -7.87 19.15 -3.37
C ALA A 27 -6.81 18.43 -2.52
N ALA A 28 -7.08 17.18 -2.10
CA ALA A 28 -6.12 16.38 -1.34
C ALA A 28 -4.79 16.17 -2.10
N LEU A 29 -4.86 15.91 -3.41
CA LEU A 29 -3.68 15.80 -4.27
C LEU A 29 -2.93 17.13 -4.39
N GLY A 30 -3.63 18.25 -4.55
CA GLY A 30 -3.02 19.58 -4.60
C GLY A 30 -2.21 19.90 -3.34
N PHE A 31 -2.75 19.58 -2.16
CA PHE A 31 -2.03 19.75 -0.90
C PHE A 31 -0.85 18.77 -0.75
N LEU A 32 -0.96 17.55 -1.27
CA LEU A 32 0.17 16.62 -1.31
C LEU A 32 1.32 17.15 -2.18
N ILE A 33 1.00 17.68 -3.37
CA ILE A 33 1.99 18.29 -4.27
C ILE A 33 2.64 19.50 -3.61
N PHE A 34 1.85 20.38 -2.99
CA PHE A 34 2.38 21.50 -2.21
C PHE A 34 3.33 21.02 -1.10
N SER A 35 2.92 20.01 -0.33
CA SER A 35 3.77 19.40 0.71
C SER A 35 5.09 18.92 0.13
N ALA A 36 5.06 18.21 -0.99
CA ALA A 36 6.26 17.68 -1.64
C ALA A 36 7.20 18.79 -2.12
N ILE A 37 6.67 19.85 -2.73
CA ILE A 37 7.47 21.00 -3.19
C ILE A 37 8.13 21.70 -2.00
N VAL A 38 7.36 22.00 -0.95
CA VAL A 38 7.88 22.64 0.26
C VAL A 38 8.93 21.75 0.93
N ASN A 39 8.70 20.44 0.97
CA ASN A 39 9.65 19.47 1.52
C ASN A 39 11.00 19.53 0.79
N VAL A 40 11.01 19.47 -0.54
CA VAL A 40 12.25 19.54 -1.35
C VAL A 40 12.98 20.86 -1.14
N ILE A 41 12.25 21.99 -1.13
CA ILE A 41 12.85 23.30 -0.92
C ILE A 41 13.51 23.39 0.47
N LEU A 42 12.82 22.90 1.51
CA LEU A 42 13.34 22.89 2.87
C LEU A 42 14.52 21.94 3.04
N ASP A 43 14.50 20.76 2.41
CA ASP A 43 15.63 19.83 2.42
C ASP A 43 16.87 20.48 1.83
N LEU A 44 16.77 21.08 0.64
CA LEU A 44 17.88 21.78 0.01
C LEU A 44 18.39 22.93 0.88
N TYR A 45 17.49 23.71 1.48
CA TYR A 45 17.86 24.82 2.36
C TYR A 45 18.57 24.34 3.64
N PHE A 46 18.02 23.35 4.34
CA PHE A 46 18.59 22.84 5.59
C PHE A 46 19.91 22.10 5.39
N ILE A 47 20.07 21.38 4.27
CA ILE A 47 21.30 20.69 3.94
C ILE A 47 22.39 21.70 3.54
N THR A 48 22.09 22.64 2.63
CA THR A 48 23.12 23.53 2.07
C THR A 48 23.48 24.71 2.97
N GLN A 49 22.50 25.33 3.65
CA GLN A 49 22.71 26.56 4.41
C GLN A 49 22.93 26.30 5.90
N LEU A 50 22.14 25.41 6.50
CA LEU A 50 22.19 25.16 7.95
C LEU A 50 23.08 23.97 8.33
N GLN A 51 23.57 23.20 7.35
CA GLN A 51 24.41 22.00 7.53
C GLN A 51 23.88 21.02 8.59
N LEU A 52 22.55 20.89 8.70
CA LEU A 52 21.88 20.03 9.69
C LEU A 52 22.03 18.51 9.40
N GLY A 53 22.82 18.16 8.38
CA GLY A 53 23.07 16.77 7.98
C GLY A 53 21.78 16.00 7.72
N VAL A 54 21.73 14.74 8.16
CA VAL A 54 20.58 13.84 7.93
C VAL A 54 19.32 14.26 8.71
N GLN A 55 19.45 15.08 9.77
CA GLN A 55 18.29 15.54 10.55
C GLN A 55 17.40 16.51 9.77
N SER A 56 17.94 17.15 8.73
CA SER A 56 17.20 18.04 7.80
C SER A 56 15.95 17.37 7.23
N ALA A 57 16.09 16.13 6.73
CA ALA A 57 15.00 15.36 6.12
C ALA A 57 13.81 15.17 7.07
N GLY A 58 14.09 14.93 8.35
CA GLY A 58 13.05 14.81 9.37
C GLY A 58 12.31 16.12 9.60
N LEU A 59 13.05 17.22 9.78
CA LEU A 59 12.49 18.57 10.00
C LEU A 59 11.67 19.06 8.80
N ALA A 60 12.21 18.95 7.59
CA ALA A 60 11.53 19.36 6.36
C ALA A 60 10.21 18.59 6.18
N THR A 61 10.20 17.29 6.49
CA THR A 61 8.99 16.45 6.43
C THR A 61 7.92 16.93 7.40
N ILE A 62 8.29 17.22 8.65
CA ILE A 62 7.33 17.68 9.66
C ILE A 62 6.76 19.05 9.30
N ILE A 63 7.62 20.00 8.88
CA ILE A 63 7.19 21.36 8.53
C ILE A 63 6.28 21.35 7.30
N SER A 64 6.67 20.64 6.24
CA SER A 64 5.87 20.54 5.01
C SER A 64 4.51 19.89 5.23
N GLN A 65 4.45 18.77 5.97
CA GLN A 65 3.19 18.13 6.34
C GLN A 65 2.34 19.01 7.27
N GLY A 66 2.97 19.73 8.21
CA GLY A 66 2.28 20.66 9.10
C GLY A 66 1.62 21.81 8.36
N LEU A 67 2.35 22.45 7.43
CA LEU A 67 1.79 23.49 6.56
C LEU A 67 0.64 22.95 5.72
N SER A 68 0.80 21.75 5.15
CA SER A 68 -0.24 21.11 4.34
C SER A 68 -1.46 20.73 5.15
N ALA A 69 -1.29 20.29 6.41
CA ALA A 69 -2.39 20.01 7.32
C ALA A 69 -3.18 21.28 7.66
N ILE A 70 -2.49 22.39 7.93
CA ILE A 70 -3.13 23.69 8.19
C ILE A 70 -3.93 24.14 6.96
N LEU A 71 -3.33 24.07 5.76
CA LEU A 71 -4.01 24.45 4.53
C LEU A 71 -5.22 23.54 4.22
N CYS A 72 -5.09 22.22 4.41
CA CYS A 72 -6.21 21.29 4.30
C CYS A 72 -7.33 21.66 5.26
N TYR A 73 -7.01 21.95 6.53
CA TYR A 73 -8.00 22.34 7.54
C TYR A 73 -8.74 23.63 7.15
N LEU A 74 -8.01 24.67 6.73
CA LEU A 74 -8.61 25.93 6.28
C LEU A 74 -9.51 25.73 5.06
N TYR A 75 -9.10 24.86 4.14
CA TYR A 75 -9.91 24.51 2.97
C TYR A 75 -11.19 23.76 3.36
N ILE A 76 -11.09 22.72 4.19
CA ILE A 76 -12.26 21.98 4.68
C ILE A 76 -13.23 22.92 5.39
N ARG A 77 -12.72 23.81 6.25
CA ARG A 77 -13.55 24.78 6.98
C ARG A 77 -14.33 25.71 6.03
N LYS A 78 -13.78 26.04 4.87
CA LYS A 78 -14.41 26.93 3.89
C LYS A 78 -15.35 26.19 2.94
N SER A 79 -14.90 25.05 2.39
CA SER A 79 -15.56 24.35 1.28
C SER A 79 -16.52 23.25 1.74
N VAL A 80 -16.19 22.54 2.81
CA VAL A 80 -16.98 21.40 3.31
C VAL A 80 -17.00 21.40 4.85
N PRO A 81 -17.58 22.45 5.48
CA PRO A 81 -17.53 22.64 6.93
C PRO A 81 -18.21 21.50 7.72
N GLU A 82 -19.08 20.73 7.07
CA GLU A 82 -19.78 19.57 7.64
C GLU A 82 -18.82 18.45 8.09
N LEU A 83 -17.62 18.39 7.53
CA LEU A 83 -16.59 17.42 7.91
C LEU A 83 -15.90 17.76 9.24
N LEU A 84 -16.03 19.00 9.73
CA LEU A 84 -15.41 19.41 10.99
C LEU A 84 -16.35 19.14 12.16
N PRO A 85 -15.94 18.33 13.15
CA PRO A 85 -16.78 18.06 14.31
C PRO A 85 -16.96 19.35 15.13
N ARG A 86 -18.20 19.62 15.55
CA ARG A 86 -18.48 20.69 16.50
C ARG A 86 -18.36 20.15 17.92
N LEU A 87 -18.16 21.03 18.90
CA LEU A 87 -18.09 20.64 20.33
C LEU A 87 -19.27 19.75 20.78
N LYS A 88 -20.47 20.00 20.25
CA LYS A 88 -21.69 19.21 20.53
C LYS A 88 -21.69 17.80 19.95
N ASP A 89 -20.82 17.51 18.98
CA ASP A 89 -20.71 16.22 18.30
C ASP A 89 -19.78 15.26 19.10
N PHE A 90 -19.02 15.77 20.09
CA PHE A 90 -18.19 14.97 21.01
C PHE A 90 -19.06 14.29 22.10
N LYS A 91 -19.84 13.30 21.68
CA LYS A 91 -20.62 12.45 22.59
C LYS A 91 -19.90 11.13 22.82
N TRP A 92 -19.83 10.69 24.07
CA TRP A 92 -19.22 9.41 24.40
C TRP A 92 -20.04 8.26 23.79
N ASN A 93 -19.45 7.55 22.83
CA ASN A 93 -20.03 6.34 22.25
C ASN A 93 -19.00 5.22 22.32
N LYS A 94 -19.11 4.37 23.35
CA LYS A 94 -18.20 3.25 23.58
C LYS A 94 -18.09 2.34 22.36
N ALA A 95 -19.20 2.06 21.68
CA ALA A 95 -19.22 1.18 20.51
C ALA A 95 -18.42 1.78 19.35
N LEU A 96 -18.57 3.09 19.09
CA LEU A 96 -17.81 3.78 18.04
C LEU A 96 -16.31 3.83 18.35
N TYR A 97 -15.92 4.13 19.60
CA TYR A 97 -14.52 4.16 19.98
C TYR A 97 -13.86 2.78 19.87
N VAL A 98 -14.53 1.73 20.35
CA VAL A 98 -14.03 0.36 20.21
C VAL A 98 -13.90 -0.01 18.74
N ASP A 99 -14.90 0.33 17.91
CA ASP A 99 -14.87 0.03 16.49
C ASP A 99 -13.66 0.68 15.79
N LEU A 100 -13.42 1.98 16.01
CA LEU A 100 -12.30 2.73 15.46
C LEU A 100 -10.94 2.22 15.97
N LEU A 101 -10.83 1.93 17.27
CA LEU A 101 -9.60 1.39 17.85
C LEU A 101 -9.26 0.01 17.29
N GLU A 102 -10.25 -0.87 17.17
CA GLU A 102 -10.06 -2.19 16.56
C GLU A 102 -9.64 -2.08 15.09
N GLN A 103 -10.21 -1.15 14.32
CA GLN A 103 -9.81 -0.93 12.92
C GLN A 103 -8.34 -0.46 12.84
N GLY A 104 -7.97 0.54 13.64
CA GLY A 104 -6.60 1.05 13.69
C GLY A 104 -5.59 0.00 14.14
N LEU A 105 -5.91 -0.75 15.20
CA LEU A 105 -5.06 -1.82 15.72
C LEU A 105 -4.93 -2.97 14.70
N ALA A 106 -6.01 -3.38 14.04
CA ALA A 106 -5.95 -4.42 13.03
C ALA A 106 -5.07 -4.00 11.84
N MET A 107 -5.22 -2.77 11.32
CA MET A 107 -4.39 -2.26 10.23
C MET A 107 -2.92 -2.10 10.64
N GLY A 108 -2.67 -1.58 11.85
CA GLY A 108 -1.32 -1.49 12.41
C GLY A 108 -0.66 -2.85 12.52
N LEU A 109 -1.37 -3.83 13.08
CA LEU A 109 -0.89 -5.21 13.23
C LEU A 109 -0.63 -5.87 11.87
N MET A 110 -1.50 -5.67 10.88
CA MET A 110 -1.26 -6.16 9.51
C MET A 110 0.06 -5.63 8.96
N GLY A 111 0.32 -4.32 9.09
CA GLY A 111 1.56 -3.69 8.64
C GLY A 111 2.78 -4.20 9.40
N SER A 112 2.67 -4.34 10.72
CA SER A 112 3.73 -4.88 11.57
C SER A 112 4.09 -6.32 11.19
N ILE A 113 3.10 -7.20 11.02
CA ILE A 113 3.33 -8.61 10.65
C ILE A 113 4.07 -8.72 9.31
N VAL A 114 3.64 -7.95 8.30
CA VAL A 114 4.30 -7.91 6.97
C VAL A 114 5.73 -7.37 7.08
N SER A 115 5.95 -6.35 7.92
CA SER A 115 7.26 -5.76 8.14
C SER A 115 8.22 -6.73 8.82
N VAL A 116 7.78 -7.41 9.88
CA VAL A 116 8.57 -8.45 10.56
C VAL A 116 8.86 -9.61 9.61
N GLY A 117 7.86 -10.07 8.83
CA GLY A 117 8.08 -11.10 7.81
C GLY A 117 9.13 -10.68 6.79
N SER A 118 9.12 -9.42 6.36
CA SER A 118 10.12 -8.88 5.43
C SER A 118 11.52 -8.84 6.03
N VAL A 119 11.66 -8.54 7.33
CA VAL A 119 12.94 -8.62 8.05
C VAL A 119 13.44 -10.06 8.13
N ILE A 120 12.55 -11.03 8.38
CA ILE A 120 12.88 -12.46 8.40
C ILE A 120 13.43 -12.89 7.03
N LEU A 121 12.74 -12.57 5.94
CA LEU A 121 13.21 -12.90 4.60
C LEU A 121 14.54 -12.20 4.26
N GLN A 122 14.71 -10.95 4.70
CA GLN A 122 15.96 -10.20 4.51
C GLN A 122 17.14 -10.84 5.25
N SER A 123 16.91 -11.49 6.40
CA SER A 123 17.99 -12.21 7.11
C SER A 123 18.60 -13.33 6.26
N SER A 124 17.80 -14.05 5.48
CA SER A 124 18.30 -15.03 4.51
C SER A 124 19.06 -14.39 3.36
N VAL A 125 18.58 -13.27 2.82
CA VAL A 125 19.30 -12.50 1.77
C VAL A 125 20.70 -12.15 2.25
N ASN A 126 20.83 -11.72 3.51
CA ASN A 126 22.10 -11.30 4.08
C ASN A 126 23.13 -12.44 4.17
N SER A 127 22.70 -13.70 4.16
CA SER A 127 23.59 -14.87 4.16
C SER A 127 24.28 -15.14 2.82
N PHE A 128 23.77 -14.57 1.71
CA PHE A 128 24.30 -14.78 0.36
C PHE A 128 25.40 -13.78 -0.06
N GLY A 129 25.82 -12.91 0.85
CA GLY A 129 26.93 -11.97 0.64
C GLY A 129 26.54 -10.63 -0.01
N ALA A 130 27.49 -9.69 -0.01
CA ALA A 130 27.27 -8.29 -0.35
C ALA A 130 26.73 -8.06 -1.78
N VAL A 131 27.13 -8.89 -2.75
CA VAL A 131 26.70 -8.73 -4.15
C VAL A 131 25.20 -9.04 -4.31
N ILE A 132 24.70 -10.11 -3.69
CA ILE A 132 23.26 -10.44 -3.72
C ILE A 132 22.45 -9.42 -2.93
N ILE A 133 22.95 -8.94 -1.79
CA ILE A 133 22.28 -7.88 -1.01
C ILE A 133 22.11 -6.62 -1.88
N SER A 134 23.16 -6.20 -2.60
CA SER A 134 23.11 -5.05 -3.51
C SER A 134 22.16 -5.28 -4.68
N ALA A 135 22.21 -6.47 -5.32
CA ALA A 135 21.29 -6.86 -6.39
C ALA A 135 19.83 -6.79 -5.94
N GLN A 136 19.52 -7.38 -4.79
CA GLN A 136 18.17 -7.41 -4.21
C GLN A 136 17.69 -6.01 -3.82
N THR A 137 18.58 -5.17 -3.28
CA THR A 137 18.24 -3.78 -2.92
C THR A 137 17.86 -2.97 -4.15
N ALA A 138 18.64 -3.09 -5.24
CA ALA A 138 18.33 -2.44 -6.50
C ALA A 138 17.00 -2.94 -7.09
N ALA A 139 16.83 -4.26 -7.15
CA ALA A 139 15.62 -4.90 -7.65
C ALA A 139 14.36 -4.50 -6.87
N ARG A 140 14.41 -4.50 -5.53
CA ARG A 140 13.29 -4.09 -4.68
C ARG A 140 12.89 -2.64 -4.85
N ARG A 141 13.84 -1.74 -5.10
CA ARG A 141 13.53 -0.33 -5.41
C ARG A 141 12.79 -0.21 -6.75
N ILE A 142 13.25 -0.92 -7.78
CA ILE A 142 12.56 -0.96 -9.09
C ILE A 142 11.15 -1.56 -8.96
N MET A 143 11.02 -2.66 -8.21
CA MET A 143 9.73 -3.26 -7.87
C MET A 143 8.81 -2.26 -7.17
N ALA A 144 9.29 -1.49 -6.18
CA ALA A 144 8.48 -0.49 -5.49
C ALA A 144 7.87 0.54 -6.46
N PHE A 145 8.65 1.02 -7.44
CA PHE A 145 8.14 1.91 -8.50
C PHE A 145 7.05 1.25 -9.35
N ALA A 146 7.27 0.00 -9.78
CA ALA A 146 6.30 -0.73 -10.58
C ALA A 146 4.97 -0.96 -9.83
N LEU A 147 5.01 -1.09 -8.50
CA LEU A 147 3.85 -1.29 -7.65
C LEU A 147 3.09 0.00 -7.30
N LEU A 148 3.65 1.19 -7.50
CA LEU A 148 3.00 2.47 -7.13
C LEU A 148 1.59 2.63 -7.75
N PRO A 149 1.35 2.35 -9.05
CA PRO A 149 0.01 2.48 -9.59
C PRO A 149 -0.95 1.41 -9.04
N MET A 150 -0.46 0.21 -8.75
CA MET A 150 -1.26 -0.86 -8.15
C MET A 150 -1.73 -0.48 -6.75
N THR A 151 -0.83 0.08 -5.93
CA THR A 151 -1.19 0.54 -4.58
C THR A 151 -2.15 1.73 -4.64
N ALA A 152 -1.96 2.67 -5.57
CA ALA A 152 -2.88 3.80 -5.79
C ALA A 152 -4.29 3.35 -6.17
N ILE A 153 -4.42 2.42 -7.14
CA ILE A 153 -5.72 1.84 -7.53
C ILE A 153 -6.33 1.09 -6.34
N SER A 154 -5.55 0.32 -5.60
CA SER A 154 -6.08 -0.41 -4.44
C SER A 154 -6.57 0.52 -3.32
N ALA A 155 -5.88 1.63 -3.07
CA ALA A 155 -6.30 2.61 -2.08
C ALA A 155 -7.57 3.37 -2.51
N SER A 156 -7.73 3.66 -3.81
CA SER A 156 -8.97 4.26 -4.31
C SER A 156 -10.15 3.30 -4.21
N MET A 157 -9.92 1.99 -4.37
CA MET A 157 -10.94 0.97 -4.16
C MET A 157 -11.47 0.95 -2.72
N THR A 158 -10.64 1.18 -1.71
CA THR A 158 -11.11 1.30 -0.31
C THR A 158 -12.15 2.41 -0.19
N THR A 159 -11.81 3.63 -0.62
CA THR A 159 -12.72 4.79 -0.55
C THR A 159 -14.00 4.57 -1.35
N PHE A 160 -13.87 4.09 -2.60
CA PHE A 160 -15.01 3.82 -3.47
C PHE A 160 -15.96 2.80 -2.83
N ILE A 161 -15.44 1.72 -2.27
CA ILE A 161 -16.26 0.68 -1.63
C ILE A 161 -16.87 1.19 -0.33
N SER A 162 -16.13 1.92 0.51
CA SER A 162 -16.66 2.52 1.73
C SER A 162 -17.83 3.49 1.45
N GLN A 163 -17.72 4.32 0.42
CA GLN A 163 -18.80 5.22 0.01
C GLN A 163 -20.05 4.47 -0.44
N ASN A 164 -19.88 3.46 -1.30
CA ASN A 164 -21.03 2.69 -1.82
C ASN A 164 -21.63 1.76 -0.75
N PHE A 165 -20.82 1.30 0.21
CA PHE A 165 -21.27 0.57 1.38
C PHE A 165 -22.14 1.46 2.27
N GLY A 166 -21.69 2.68 2.57
CA GLY A 166 -22.48 3.69 3.30
C GLY A 166 -23.76 4.10 2.56
N ALA A 167 -23.70 4.16 1.22
CA ALA A 167 -24.86 4.47 0.37
C ALA A 167 -25.79 3.27 0.10
N LYS A 168 -25.49 2.09 0.66
CA LYS A 168 -26.23 0.83 0.45
C LYS A 168 -26.39 0.44 -1.02
N ARG A 169 -25.33 0.57 -1.83
CA ARG A 169 -25.30 0.23 -3.27
C ARG A 169 -24.36 -0.95 -3.57
N PRO A 170 -24.77 -2.20 -3.28
CA PRO A 170 -23.92 -3.38 -3.47
C PRO A 170 -23.63 -3.69 -4.94
N ASP A 171 -24.52 -3.31 -5.86
CA ASP A 171 -24.33 -3.38 -7.31
C ASP A 171 -23.08 -2.59 -7.75
N ARG A 172 -22.94 -1.35 -7.25
CA ARG A 172 -21.80 -0.48 -7.55
C ARG A 172 -20.51 -1.02 -6.95
N ILE A 173 -20.55 -1.62 -5.77
CA ILE A 173 -19.39 -2.27 -5.14
C ILE A 173 -18.86 -3.37 -6.06
N VAL A 174 -19.72 -4.26 -6.56
CA VAL A 174 -19.31 -5.37 -7.44
C VAL A 174 -18.81 -4.87 -8.79
N HIS A 175 -19.46 -3.85 -9.35
CA HIS A 175 -19.02 -3.21 -10.60
C HIS A 175 -17.63 -2.58 -10.44
N GLY A 176 -17.43 -1.77 -9.38
CA GLY A 176 -16.14 -1.14 -9.09
C GLY A 176 -15.05 -2.17 -8.82
N LEU A 177 -15.34 -3.25 -8.10
CA LEU A 177 -14.41 -4.35 -7.86
C LEU A 177 -13.93 -4.97 -9.17
N ARG A 178 -14.85 -5.23 -10.11
CA ARG A 178 -14.54 -5.79 -11.42
C ARG A 178 -13.66 -4.83 -12.24
N LEU A 179 -14.06 -3.56 -12.32
CA LEU A 179 -13.32 -2.54 -13.08
C LEU A 179 -11.93 -2.29 -12.48
N GLY A 180 -11.83 -2.11 -11.17
CA GLY A 180 -10.57 -1.92 -10.46
C GLY A 180 -9.62 -3.11 -10.62
N SER A 181 -10.16 -4.34 -10.58
CA SER A 181 -9.38 -5.56 -10.87
C SER A 181 -8.83 -5.54 -12.29
N TYR A 182 -9.64 -5.21 -13.30
CA TYR A 182 -9.18 -5.16 -14.69
C TYR A 182 -8.11 -4.09 -14.92
N ILE A 183 -8.32 -2.87 -14.42
CA ILE A 183 -7.34 -1.78 -14.56
C ILE A 183 -6.02 -2.16 -13.88
N SER A 184 -6.08 -2.71 -12.66
CA SER A 184 -4.89 -3.10 -11.92
C SER A 184 -4.16 -4.29 -12.56
N MET A 185 -4.88 -5.27 -13.11
CA MET A 185 -4.31 -6.39 -13.88
C MET A 185 -3.70 -5.94 -15.20
N ALA A 186 -4.31 -5.00 -15.91
CA ALA A 186 -3.76 -4.44 -17.14
C ALA A 186 -2.43 -3.75 -16.87
N TRP A 187 -2.36 -2.92 -15.81
CA TRP A 187 -1.10 -2.33 -15.37
C TRP A 187 -0.08 -3.38 -14.95
N ALA A 188 -0.47 -4.37 -14.15
CA ALA A 188 0.44 -5.43 -13.71
C ALA A 188 1.02 -6.23 -14.89
N SER A 189 0.21 -6.48 -15.92
CA SER A 189 0.65 -7.17 -17.15
C SER A 189 1.63 -6.30 -17.95
N PHE A 190 1.35 -5.00 -18.08
CA PHE A 190 2.28 -4.04 -18.67
C PHE A 190 3.61 -4.00 -17.90
N ALA A 191 3.56 -3.89 -16.57
CA ALA A 191 4.74 -3.86 -15.71
C ALA A 191 5.55 -5.16 -15.82
N CYS A 192 4.89 -6.32 -15.92
CA CYS A 192 5.54 -7.61 -16.18
C CYS A 192 6.32 -7.60 -17.49
N VAL A 193 5.67 -7.25 -18.60
CA VAL A 193 6.32 -7.21 -19.93
C VAL A 193 7.47 -6.19 -19.92
N PHE A 194 7.23 -4.99 -19.39
CA PHE A 194 8.23 -3.94 -19.32
C PHE A 194 9.46 -4.37 -18.52
N LEU A 195 9.27 -4.90 -17.31
CA LEU A 195 10.37 -5.36 -16.46
C LEU A 195 11.08 -6.58 -17.04
N PHE A 196 10.40 -7.45 -17.78
CA PHE A 196 11.04 -8.61 -18.38
C PHE A 196 12.19 -8.21 -19.32
N PHE A 197 11.98 -7.16 -20.11
CA PHE A 197 12.98 -6.62 -21.03
C PHE A 197 13.90 -5.57 -20.39
N ALA A 198 13.37 -4.67 -19.57
CA ALA A 198 14.12 -3.54 -19.03
C ALA A 198 14.92 -3.87 -17.76
N SER A 199 14.69 -5.01 -17.10
CA SER A 199 15.30 -5.31 -15.79
C SER A 199 16.83 -5.23 -15.76
N PRO A 200 17.61 -5.73 -16.74
CA PRO A 200 19.08 -5.67 -16.65
C PRO A 200 19.59 -4.22 -16.68
N SER A 201 19.05 -3.40 -17.60
CA SER A 201 19.41 -1.99 -17.73
C SER A 201 19.01 -1.17 -16.52
N LEU A 202 17.81 -1.41 -15.97
CA LEU A 202 17.34 -0.72 -14.77
C LEU A 202 18.16 -1.10 -13.53
N VAL A 203 18.50 -2.38 -13.37
CA VAL A 203 19.34 -2.85 -12.26
C VAL A 203 20.75 -2.26 -12.36
N SER A 204 21.36 -2.28 -13.54
CA SER A 204 22.68 -1.68 -13.76
C SER A 204 22.69 -0.18 -13.44
N PHE A 205 21.67 0.54 -13.91
CA PHE A 205 21.51 1.97 -13.64
C PHE A 205 21.35 2.26 -12.14
N LEU A 206 20.48 1.52 -11.46
CA LEU A 206 20.16 1.80 -10.05
C LEU A 206 21.25 1.33 -9.08
N ALA A 207 21.96 0.26 -9.43
CA ALA A 207 23.09 -0.24 -8.66
C ALA A 207 24.40 0.51 -8.96
N SER A 208 24.41 1.38 -9.99
CA SER A 208 25.62 2.04 -10.50
C SER A 208 26.78 1.06 -10.70
N SER A 209 26.48 -0.13 -11.23
CA SER A 209 27.42 -1.24 -11.36
C SER A 209 27.29 -1.93 -12.72
N THR A 210 28.43 -2.40 -13.23
CA THR A 210 28.57 -3.21 -14.45
C THR A 210 28.90 -4.67 -14.14
N ASP A 211 28.88 -5.08 -12.87
CA ASP A 211 29.07 -6.47 -12.47
C ASP A 211 27.93 -7.35 -13.01
N GLY A 212 28.28 -8.25 -13.93
CA GLY A 212 27.34 -9.17 -14.58
C GLY A 212 26.59 -10.05 -13.58
N TYR A 213 27.26 -10.53 -12.52
CA TYR A 213 26.64 -11.39 -11.52
C TYR A 213 25.57 -10.63 -10.71
N LEU A 214 25.83 -9.37 -10.35
CA LEU A 214 24.85 -8.50 -9.69
C LEU A 214 23.64 -8.24 -10.59
N ILE A 215 23.89 -7.85 -11.84
CA ILE A 215 22.85 -7.49 -12.80
C ILE A 215 21.96 -8.70 -13.11
N GLU A 216 22.55 -9.87 -13.36
CA GLU A 216 21.80 -11.10 -13.64
C GLU A 216 20.89 -11.49 -12.49
N ASN A 217 21.39 -11.47 -11.24
CA ASN A 217 20.58 -11.84 -10.07
C ASN A 217 19.47 -10.82 -9.77
N GLY A 218 19.73 -9.52 -9.91
CA GLY A 218 18.70 -8.48 -9.76
C GLY A 218 17.65 -8.56 -10.87
N ALA A 219 18.07 -8.81 -12.10
CA ALA A 219 17.18 -8.99 -13.24
C ALA A 219 16.33 -10.25 -13.11
N LEU A 220 16.92 -11.35 -12.61
CA LEU A 220 16.23 -12.61 -12.32
C LEU A 220 15.11 -12.41 -11.29
N TYR A 221 15.40 -11.69 -10.19
CA TYR A 221 14.39 -11.36 -9.18
C TYR A 221 13.21 -10.61 -9.80
N LEU A 222 13.46 -9.58 -10.60
CA LEU A 222 12.41 -8.78 -11.24
C LEU A 222 11.61 -9.58 -12.27
N ARG A 223 12.30 -10.36 -13.12
CA ARG A 223 11.64 -11.20 -14.15
C ARG A 223 10.69 -12.20 -13.53
N ILE A 224 11.16 -12.95 -12.53
CA ILE A 224 10.32 -13.95 -11.86
C ILE A 224 9.20 -13.27 -11.08
N SER A 225 9.51 -12.27 -10.24
CA SER A 225 8.49 -11.62 -9.40
C SER A 225 7.39 -10.95 -10.21
N SER A 226 7.75 -10.30 -11.32
CA SER A 226 6.81 -9.54 -12.14
C SER A 226 5.75 -10.40 -12.83
N VAL A 227 6.06 -11.67 -13.14
CA VAL A 227 5.07 -12.65 -13.64
C VAL A 227 3.92 -12.85 -12.65
N PHE A 228 4.17 -12.65 -11.36
CA PHE A 228 3.16 -12.80 -10.31
C PHE A 228 2.49 -11.48 -9.91
N TYR A 229 2.86 -10.34 -10.51
CA TYR A 229 2.20 -9.07 -10.24
C TYR A 229 0.69 -9.07 -10.53
N PRO A 230 0.15 -9.78 -11.54
CA PRO A 230 -1.30 -9.90 -11.70
C PRO A 230 -2.00 -10.52 -10.48
N PHE A 231 -1.35 -11.44 -9.76
CA PHE A 231 -1.91 -12.01 -8.53
C PHE A 231 -1.77 -11.05 -7.36
N LEU A 232 -0.63 -10.36 -7.25
CA LEU A 232 -0.42 -9.31 -6.26
C LEU A 232 -1.41 -8.14 -6.45
N SER A 233 -1.76 -7.79 -7.69
CA SER A 233 -2.72 -6.72 -7.96
C SER A 233 -4.11 -7.08 -7.43
N LEU A 234 -4.57 -8.30 -7.71
CA LEU A 234 -5.81 -8.83 -7.15
C LEU A 234 -5.77 -8.92 -5.62
N LEU A 235 -4.65 -9.35 -5.04
CA LEU A 235 -4.42 -9.37 -3.60
C LEU A 235 -4.71 -7.99 -2.99
N LEU A 236 -4.06 -6.95 -3.52
CA LEU A 236 -4.20 -5.58 -3.05
C LEU A 236 -5.64 -5.08 -3.20
N ILE A 237 -6.28 -5.34 -4.34
CA ILE A 237 -7.68 -4.96 -4.59
C ILE A 237 -8.61 -5.64 -3.58
N TYR A 238 -8.51 -6.95 -3.38
CA TYR A 238 -9.39 -7.69 -2.47
C TYR A 238 -9.16 -7.30 -1.01
N ARG A 239 -7.90 -7.14 -0.61
CA ARG A 239 -7.52 -6.70 0.73
C ARG A 239 -8.11 -5.32 1.05
N ASN A 240 -7.95 -4.35 0.15
CA ASN A 240 -8.47 -3.00 0.31
C ASN A 240 -10.00 -2.95 0.22
N SER A 241 -10.60 -3.80 -0.62
CA SER A 241 -12.06 -3.93 -0.72
C SER A 241 -12.69 -4.43 0.58
N LEU A 242 -12.10 -5.45 1.20
CA LEU A 242 -12.54 -5.96 2.50
C LEU A 242 -12.41 -4.89 3.59
N GLN A 243 -11.31 -4.14 3.61
CA GLN A 243 -11.15 -3.01 4.53
C GLN A 243 -12.22 -1.93 4.28
N GLY A 244 -12.52 -1.62 3.03
CA GLY A 244 -13.58 -0.67 2.67
C GLY A 244 -14.97 -1.10 3.11
N LEU A 245 -15.21 -2.42 3.22
CA LEU A 245 -16.42 -3.03 3.78
C LEU A 245 -16.42 -3.12 5.33
N GLY A 246 -15.38 -2.60 5.99
CA GLY A 246 -15.23 -2.65 7.45
C GLY A 246 -14.74 -4.00 8.00
N GLN A 247 -14.26 -4.92 7.16
CA GLN A 247 -13.75 -6.22 7.59
C GLN A 247 -12.33 -6.09 8.17
N LYS A 248 -12.20 -6.39 9.46
CA LYS A 248 -10.94 -6.25 10.20
C LYS A 248 -10.12 -7.54 10.22
N PHE A 249 -10.78 -8.68 10.42
CA PHE A 249 -10.12 -9.96 10.62
C PHE A 249 -9.68 -10.65 9.31
N LEU A 250 -10.52 -10.61 8.27
CA LEU A 250 -10.23 -11.32 7.02
C LEU A 250 -8.94 -10.86 6.32
N PRO A 251 -8.63 -9.54 6.26
CA PRO A 251 -7.34 -9.08 5.73
C PRO A 251 -6.16 -9.48 6.64
N LEU A 252 -6.37 -9.55 7.96
CA LEU A 252 -5.32 -9.91 8.93
C LEU A 252 -4.85 -11.36 8.76
N VAL A 253 -5.77 -12.28 8.47
CA VAL A 253 -5.44 -13.69 8.17
C VAL A 253 -4.45 -13.77 7.00
N SER A 254 -4.62 -12.97 5.95
CA SER A 254 -3.67 -12.95 4.83
C SER A 254 -2.26 -12.55 5.26
N SER A 255 -2.11 -11.59 6.17
CA SER A 255 -0.81 -11.18 6.70
C SER A 255 -0.17 -12.29 7.55
N PHE A 256 -0.95 -13.04 8.32
CA PHE A 256 -0.43 -14.21 9.03
C PHE A 256 0.04 -15.32 8.09
N ILE A 257 -0.70 -15.59 7.01
CA ILE A 257 -0.28 -16.53 5.96
C ILE A 257 1.08 -16.11 5.39
N GLU A 258 1.25 -14.83 5.08
CA GLU A 258 2.52 -14.29 4.58
C GLU A 258 3.66 -14.50 5.58
N PHE A 259 3.41 -14.19 6.86
CA PHE A 259 4.41 -14.27 7.91
C PHE A 259 4.88 -15.71 8.18
N PHE A 260 3.94 -16.63 8.42
CA PHE A 260 4.28 -18.04 8.63
C PHE A 260 4.88 -18.67 7.37
N GLY A 261 4.38 -18.28 6.19
CA GLY A 261 4.95 -18.66 4.91
C GLY A 261 6.41 -18.26 4.79
N LYS A 262 6.76 -17.00 5.08
CA LYS A 262 8.15 -16.52 5.06
C LYS A 262 9.02 -17.29 6.06
N ILE A 263 8.51 -17.62 7.24
CA ILE A 263 9.24 -18.46 8.22
C ILE A 263 9.53 -19.85 7.63
N ILE A 264 8.54 -20.51 7.04
CA ILE A 264 8.70 -21.85 6.43
C ILE A 264 9.71 -21.80 5.28
N PHE A 265 9.64 -20.79 4.41
CA PHE A 265 10.59 -20.63 3.32
C PHE A 265 12.02 -20.44 3.83
N VAL A 266 12.21 -19.54 4.79
CA VAL A 266 13.53 -19.26 5.37
C VAL A 266 14.11 -20.47 6.09
N ALA A 267 13.30 -21.19 6.87
CA ALA A 267 13.78 -22.32 7.64
C ALA A 267 14.05 -23.56 6.77
N TRP A 268 13.16 -23.87 5.81
CA TRP A 268 13.12 -25.20 5.19
C TRP A 268 13.28 -25.23 3.68
N ILE A 269 13.11 -24.11 2.96
CA ILE A 269 13.16 -24.11 1.47
C ILE A 269 14.44 -23.42 0.98
N ILE A 270 14.73 -22.23 1.50
CA ILE A 270 15.90 -21.42 1.10
C ILE A 270 17.24 -22.12 1.33
N PRO A 271 17.46 -22.90 2.42
CA PRO A 271 18.72 -23.63 2.59
C PRO A 271 19.04 -24.61 1.46
N TRP A 272 18.02 -25.13 0.77
CA TRP A 272 18.17 -26.12 -0.31
C TRP A 272 18.15 -25.47 -1.70
N THR A 273 17.36 -24.40 -1.84
CA THR A 273 17.09 -23.75 -3.15
C THR A 273 17.93 -22.49 -3.37
N GLY A 274 18.67 -22.04 -2.35
CA GLY A 274 19.50 -20.84 -2.41
C GLY A 274 18.69 -19.57 -2.70
N TYR A 275 19.28 -18.65 -3.46
CA TYR A 275 18.67 -17.36 -3.78
C TYR A 275 17.35 -17.49 -4.55
N THR A 276 17.18 -18.53 -5.37
CA THR A 276 15.92 -18.78 -6.09
C THR A 276 14.74 -19.02 -5.13
N GLY A 277 14.98 -19.66 -3.98
CA GLY A 277 13.97 -19.80 -2.93
C GLY A 277 13.53 -18.46 -2.34
N VAL A 278 14.47 -17.52 -2.21
CA VAL A 278 14.16 -16.14 -1.78
C VAL A 278 13.28 -15.44 -2.81
N ILE A 279 13.62 -15.55 -4.10
CA ILE A 279 12.86 -14.93 -5.19
C ILE A 279 11.42 -15.48 -5.24
N LEU A 280 11.25 -16.79 -5.07
CA LEU A 280 9.93 -17.44 -5.18
C LEU A 280 9.07 -17.31 -3.91
N CYS A 281 9.67 -16.96 -2.76
CA CYS A 281 8.97 -16.88 -1.49
C CYS A 281 7.75 -15.94 -1.54
N GLU A 282 7.93 -14.67 -1.90
CA GLU A 282 6.81 -13.71 -1.93
C GLU A 282 5.80 -14.00 -3.05
N PRO A 283 6.22 -14.28 -4.30
CA PRO A 283 5.32 -14.65 -5.38
C PRO A 283 4.38 -15.81 -5.06
N LEU A 284 4.89 -16.89 -4.46
CA LEU A 284 4.07 -18.05 -4.10
C LEU A 284 3.10 -17.72 -2.97
N LEU A 285 3.51 -16.90 -2.00
CA LEU A 285 2.62 -16.46 -0.92
C LEU A 285 1.50 -15.55 -1.44
N TRP A 286 1.77 -14.71 -2.44
CA TRP A 286 0.72 -13.91 -3.06
C TRP A 286 -0.38 -14.77 -3.67
N LEU A 287 -0.06 -15.91 -4.29
CA LEU A 287 -1.07 -16.83 -4.82
C LEU A 287 -2.01 -17.34 -3.72
N VAL A 288 -1.43 -17.82 -2.62
CA VAL A 288 -2.18 -18.38 -1.48
C VAL A 288 -3.05 -17.30 -0.83
N MET A 289 -2.49 -16.12 -0.60
CA MET A 289 -3.21 -14.98 -0.02
C MET A 289 -4.33 -14.48 -0.93
N THR A 290 -4.09 -14.38 -2.24
CA THR A 290 -5.10 -13.99 -3.21
C THR A 290 -6.26 -14.98 -3.24
N ALA A 291 -5.97 -16.29 -3.20
CA ALA A 291 -7.01 -17.32 -3.12
C ALA A 291 -7.86 -17.18 -1.84
N GLN A 292 -7.21 -17.00 -0.68
CA GLN A 292 -7.89 -16.79 0.60
C GLN A 292 -8.77 -15.53 0.59
N LEU A 293 -8.26 -14.41 0.08
CA LEU A 293 -9.00 -13.14 0.02
C LEU A 293 -10.15 -13.21 -0.99
N TYR A 294 -9.94 -13.85 -2.15
CA TYR A 294 -11.00 -14.07 -3.14
C TYR A 294 -12.16 -14.87 -2.56
N PHE A 295 -11.86 -15.97 -1.86
CA PHE A 295 -12.88 -16.79 -1.21
C PHE A 295 -13.62 -16.03 -0.11
N SER A 296 -12.88 -15.27 0.70
CA SER A 296 -13.45 -14.45 1.78
C SER A 296 -14.38 -13.36 1.22
N LEU A 297 -13.96 -12.68 0.16
CA LEU A 297 -14.72 -11.61 -0.49
C LEU A 297 -15.95 -12.16 -1.24
N SER A 298 -15.80 -13.27 -1.96
CA SER A 298 -16.91 -13.90 -2.70
C SER A 298 -18.01 -14.44 -1.79
N LYS A 299 -17.67 -14.83 -0.56
CA LYS A 299 -18.65 -15.24 0.47
C LYS A 299 -19.35 -14.07 1.17
N HIS A 300 -18.81 -12.86 1.08
CA HIS A 300 -19.32 -11.70 1.81
C HIS A 300 -20.76 -11.35 1.37
N PRO A 301 -21.69 -11.05 2.31
CA PRO A 301 -23.10 -10.81 2.00
C PRO A 301 -23.33 -9.73 0.94
N TRP A 302 -22.66 -8.58 1.09
CA TRP A 302 -22.77 -7.44 0.15
C TRP A 302 -22.32 -7.78 -1.28
N ILE A 303 -21.32 -8.66 -1.42
CA ILE A 303 -20.83 -9.09 -2.73
C ILE A 303 -21.82 -10.06 -3.37
N LYS A 304 -22.43 -10.96 -2.59
CA LYS A 304 -23.49 -11.86 -3.08
C LYS A 304 -24.72 -11.08 -3.52
N GLU A 305 -25.14 -10.11 -2.72
CA GLU A 305 -26.28 -9.24 -3.03
C GLU A 305 -26.03 -8.42 -4.30
N GLY A 306 -24.87 -7.78 -4.43
CA GLY A 306 -24.53 -6.99 -5.61
C GLY A 306 -24.46 -7.84 -6.89
N LYS A 307 -23.94 -9.07 -6.79
CA LYS A 307 -23.94 -10.02 -7.92
C LYS A 307 -25.36 -10.41 -8.33
N LYS A 308 -26.26 -10.62 -7.37
CA LYS A 308 -27.67 -10.92 -7.65
C LYS A 308 -28.35 -9.74 -8.36
N LEU A 309 -28.20 -8.52 -7.84
CA LEU A 309 -28.79 -7.30 -8.44
C LEU A 309 -28.31 -7.06 -9.88
N LEU A 310 -27.02 -7.28 -10.14
CA LEU A 310 -26.46 -7.17 -11.49
C LEU A 310 -26.97 -8.27 -12.43
N ALA A 311 -27.18 -9.49 -11.92
CA ALA A 311 -27.73 -10.60 -12.71
C ALA A 311 -29.21 -10.41 -13.05
N THR A 312 -29.98 -9.74 -12.20
CA THR A 312 -31.41 -9.45 -12.41
C THR A 312 -31.67 -8.16 -13.21
N GLY A 313 -30.64 -7.50 -13.73
CA GLY A 313 -30.79 -6.40 -14.68
C GLY A 313 -31.34 -5.09 -14.13
N GLY A 314 -30.93 -4.70 -12.91
CA GLY A 314 -31.14 -3.32 -12.42
C GLY A 314 -32.59 -2.83 -12.36
N LYS A 315 -33.58 -3.72 -12.25
CA LYS A 315 -34.97 -3.34 -11.97
C LYS A 315 -35.22 -3.40 -10.46
N SER A 316 -34.99 -2.28 -9.80
CA SER A 316 -35.76 -1.85 -8.62
C SER A 316 -36.32 -0.47 -8.91
#